data_AF-A0A812XFU4-F1
#
_entry.id   AF-A0A812XFU4-F1
#
_cell.length_a   1.000
_cell.length_b   1.000
_cell.length_c   1.000
_cell.angle_alpha   90.00
_cell.angle_beta   90.00
_cell.angle_gamma   90.00
#
_symmetry.space_group_name_H-M   'P 1'
#
loop_
_entity.id
_entity.type
_entity.pdbx_description
1 polymer ?
#
loop_
_entity_poly.entity_id
_entity_poly.type
_entity_poly.pdbx_seq_one_letter_code
_entity_poly.pdbx_strand_id
1 'polypeptide(L)'
;MLDAFLGNNLSAQRSARMFENANLAGAAHIGDLAVNRQHGNQARDLLRKTFRNTKWPPVYSFKAVSYNRGKQKNETQELSMLLPHELVHSLLKLNEPEELMSRQQALLRNRADLQLHLEKMHNFGLDAAETLLTGLWVDAVPFNSDRSQSLETVVLNVLCDSTMRYPLISSMDFFLRQRQEDKFISKLFSAKAGEARALVPCMIELANKYLDMSKEHEATMFRACQALQAIYNGLSTATWDVHRFQENVQKFLLFMSSLEEYYKADLLFRVKPKAHMLLECSRDETDEGTSPALYWTYRDESFGHTLAILAARRGGKFSIKAVSKAVLLRFLSANKVPRLEASK
;
A
#
# COMPACT_ATOMS: atom_id res chain seq x y z
N MET A 1 -12.67 -14.42 -12.02
CA MET A 1 -12.75 -13.95 -13.43
C MET A 1 -12.74 -12.44 -13.54
N LEU A 2 -13.58 -11.74 -12.76
CA LEU A 2 -13.61 -10.28 -12.74
C LEU A 2 -12.27 -9.68 -12.29
N ASP A 3 -11.63 -10.25 -11.27
CA ASP A 3 -10.34 -9.75 -10.76
C ASP A 3 -9.24 -9.82 -11.82
N ALA A 4 -9.22 -10.88 -12.63
CA ALA A 4 -8.28 -11.02 -13.73
C ALA A 4 -8.54 -10.00 -14.86
N PHE A 5 -9.77 -9.56 -15.05
CA PHE A 5 -10.10 -8.44 -15.96
C PHE A 5 -9.65 -7.10 -15.37
N LEU A 6 -9.98 -6.83 -14.09
CA LEU A 6 -9.66 -5.58 -13.41
C LEU A 6 -8.14 -5.39 -13.25
N GLY A 7 -7.41 -6.47 -12.97
CA GLY A 7 -5.95 -6.52 -12.95
C GLY A 7 -5.30 -6.57 -14.35
N ASN A 8 -6.08 -6.41 -15.42
CA ASN A 8 -5.60 -6.34 -16.80
C ASN A 8 -4.87 -7.61 -17.32
N ASN A 9 -5.03 -8.75 -16.63
CA ASN A 9 -4.51 -10.06 -17.03
C ASN A 9 -5.31 -10.66 -18.19
N LEU A 10 -6.61 -10.38 -18.26
CA LEU A 10 -7.50 -10.79 -19.34
C LEU A 10 -8.00 -9.57 -20.13
N SER A 11 -8.11 -9.71 -21.46
CA SER A 11 -8.74 -8.70 -22.30
C SER A 11 -10.24 -8.66 -22.05
N ALA A 12 -10.88 -7.50 -22.25
CA ALA A 12 -12.33 -7.35 -22.11
C ALA A 12 -13.11 -8.36 -22.95
N GLN A 13 -12.66 -8.62 -24.18
CA GLN A 13 -13.24 -9.62 -25.08
C GLN A 13 -13.15 -11.03 -24.51
N ARG A 14 -11.99 -11.41 -23.99
CA ARG A 14 -11.80 -12.72 -23.38
C ARG A 14 -12.63 -12.87 -22.12
N SER A 15 -12.66 -11.85 -21.26
CA SER A 15 -13.47 -11.83 -20.05
C SER A 15 -14.96 -11.92 -20.35
N ALA A 16 -15.47 -11.18 -21.35
CA ALA A 16 -16.86 -11.26 -21.77
C ALA A 16 -17.24 -12.68 -22.23
N ARG A 17 -16.41 -13.31 -23.08
CA ARG A 17 -16.62 -14.71 -23.52
C ARG A 17 -16.58 -15.69 -22.34
N MET A 18 -15.70 -15.47 -21.37
CA MET A 18 -15.64 -16.33 -20.17
C MET A 18 -16.90 -16.18 -19.31
N PHE A 19 -17.42 -14.97 -19.14
CA PHE A 19 -18.70 -14.75 -18.44
C PHE A 19 -19.88 -15.38 -19.19
N GLU A 20 -19.90 -15.27 -20.52
CA GLU A 20 -20.90 -15.90 -21.38
C GLU A 20 -20.88 -17.43 -21.22
N ASN A 21 -19.71 -18.05 -21.34
CA ASN A 21 -19.56 -19.50 -21.16
C ASN A 21 -19.91 -19.96 -19.74
N ALA A 22 -19.50 -19.20 -18.72
CA ALA A 22 -19.85 -19.53 -17.34
C ALA A 22 -21.36 -19.43 -17.09
N ASN A 23 -22.05 -18.51 -17.76
CA ASN A 23 -23.50 -18.34 -17.64
C ASN A 23 -24.23 -19.50 -18.33
N LEU A 24 -23.73 -19.92 -19.50
CA LEU A 24 -24.22 -21.13 -20.19
C LEU A 24 -23.98 -22.40 -19.36
N ALA A 25 -22.90 -22.45 -18.59
CA ALA A 25 -22.61 -23.54 -17.65
C ALA A 25 -23.43 -23.45 -16.34
N GLY A 26 -24.35 -22.48 -16.21
CA GLY A 26 -25.24 -22.36 -15.06
C GLY A 26 -24.65 -21.65 -13.84
N ALA A 27 -23.55 -20.92 -13.97
CA ALA A 27 -23.01 -20.18 -12.84
C ALA A 27 -23.97 -19.04 -12.42
N ALA A 28 -24.23 -18.95 -11.12
CA ALA A 28 -25.16 -17.97 -10.56
C ALA A 28 -24.62 -16.53 -10.60
N HIS A 29 -25.53 -15.55 -10.62
CA HIS A 29 -25.24 -14.11 -10.45
C HIS A 29 -24.31 -13.46 -11.48
N ILE A 30 -24.09 -14.07 -12.65
CA ILE A 30 -23.25 -13.52 -13.72
C ILE A 30 -24.01 -13.15 -14.99
N GLY A 31 -25.34 -13.35 -15.02
CA GLY A 31 -26.18 -13.08 -16.19
C GLY A 31 -26.01 -11.65 -16.73
N ASP A 32 -25.95 -10.66 -15.83
CA ASP A 32 -25.71 -9.27 -16.18
C ASP A 32 -24.35 -9.04 -16.87
N LEU A 33 -23.30 -9.73 -16.43
CA LEU A 33 -21.95 -9.64 -16.99
C LEU A 33 -21.83 -10.39 -18.33
N ALA A 34 -22.56 -11.50 -18.49
CA ALA A 34 -22.55 -12.37 -19.65
C ALA A 34 -23.17 -11.75 -20.92
N VAL A 35 -24.00 -10.70 -20.80
CA VAL A 35 -24.61 -10.06 -21.99
C VAL A 35 -23.54 -9.38 -22.86
N ASN A 36 -23.19 -10.00 -23.97
CA ASN A 36 -22.16 -9.51 -24.88
C ASN A 36 -22.78 -8.77 -26.08
N ARG A 37 -22.37 -7.51 -26.31
CA ARG A 37 -22.70 -6.79 -27.55
C ARG A 37 -21.55 -6.95 -28.53
N GLN A 38 -21.81 -7.49 -29.72
CA GLN A 38 -20.78 -7.79 -30.73
C GLN A 38 -20.03 -6.54 -31.26
N HIS A 39 -20.59 -5.33 -31.14
CA HIS A 39 -20.04 -4.10 -31.73
C HIS A 39 -19.84 -2.92 -30.76
N GLY A 40 -19.42 -3.17 -29.52
CA GLY A 40 -19.25 -2.13 -28.49
C GLY A 40 -17.86 -2.06 -27.84
N ASN A 41 -17.61 -0.99 -27.07
CA ASN A 41 -16.45 -0.92 -26.18
C ASN A 41 -16.68 -1.80 -24.96
N GLN A 42 -16.37 -3.09 -25.11
CA GLN A 42 -16.63 -4.11 -24.10
C GLN A 42 -15.94 -3.83 -22.76
N ALA A 43 -14.78 -3.17 -22.75
CA ALA A 43 -14.10 -2.80 -21.50
C ALA A 43 -14.92 -1.80 -20.70
N ARG A 44 -15.48 -0.78 -21.38
CA ARG A 44 -16.35 0.22 -20.76
C ARG A 44 -17.67 -0.41 -20.32
N ASP A 45 -18.25 -1.29 -21.12
CA ASP A 45 -19.51 -1.95 -20.78
C ASP A 45 -19.37 -2.89 -19.57
N LEU A 46 -18.30 -3.69 -19.51
CA LEU A 46 -18.01 -4.54 -18.36
C LEU A 46 -17.84 -3.72 -17.08
N LEU A 47 -17.05 -2.63 -17.13
CA LEU A 47 -16.94 -1.72 -15.98
C LEU A 47 -18.29 -1.11 -15.63
N ARG A 48 -19.06 -0.59 -16.59
CA ARG A 48 -20.38 0.00 -16.27
C ARG A 48 -21.30 -0.99 -15.56
N LYS A 49 -21.25 -2.27 -15.92
CA LYS A 49 -22.05 -3.32 -15.27
C LYS A 49 -21.59 -3.59 -13.83
N THR A 50 -20.29 -3.50 -13.53
CA THR A 50 -19.80 -3.64 -12.14
C THR A 50 -20.24 -2.46 -11.26
N PHE A 51 -20.54 -1.30 -11.84
CA PHE A 51 -21.10 -0.15 -11.14
C PHE A 51 -22.63 -0.18 -11.00
N ARG A 52 -23.34 -1.16 -11.58
CA ARG A 52 -24.79 -1.25 -11.42
C ARG A 52 -25.12 -1.59 -9.96
N ASN A 53 -25.98 -0.78 -9.33
CA ASN A 53 -26.38 -0.90 -7.93
C ASN A 53 -25.24 -0.75 -6.91
N THR A 54 -24.13 -0.13 -7.29
CA THR A 54 -23.08 0.19 -6.31
C THR A 54 -23.51 1.31 -5.37
N LYS A 55 -23.00 1.29 -4.14
CA LYS A 55 -23.13 2.38 -3.18
C LYS A 55 -21.96 3.35 -3.24
N TRP A 56 -20.95 3.07 -4.08
CA TRP A 56 -19.81 3.96 -4.30
C TRP A 56 -20.24 5.30 -4.91
N PRO A 57 -19.52 6.39 -4.60
CA PRO A 57 -19.75 7.68 -5.21
C PRO A 57 -19.21 7.71 -6.65
N PRO A 58 -19.66 8.67 -7.48
CA PRO A 58 -19.11 8.85 -8.81
C PRO A 58 -17.66 9.34 -8.76
N VAL A 59 -16.94 9.12 -9.86
CA VAL A 59 -15.57 9.64 -10.05
C VAL A 59 -15.65 11.02 -10.71
N TYR A 60 -15.10 12.04 -10.05
CA TYR A 60 -15.08 13.42 -10.53
C TYR A 60 -13.87 13.68 -11.40
N SER A 61 -13.95 14.69 -12.26
CA SER A 61 -12.81 15.21 -13.01
C SER A 61 -12.52 16.63 -12.59
N PHE A 62 -11.24 16.96 -12.44
CA PHE A 62 -10.79 18.31 -12.08
C PHE A 62 -9.52 18.64 -12.85
N LYS A 63 -9.18 19.92 -12.94
CA LYS A 63 -7.96 20.40 -13.59
C LYS A 63 -6.91 20.72 -12.55
N ALA A 64 -5.70 20.20 -12.71
CA ALA A 64 -4.56 20.54 -11.86
C ALA A 64 -3.32 20.82 -12.72
N VAL A 65 -2.36 21.56 -12.16
CA VAL A 65 -1.06 21.75 -12.79
C VAL A 65 -0.24 20.49 -12.56
N SER A 66 0.28 19.89 -13.62
CA SER A 66 1.18 18.74 -13.55
C SER A 66 2.33 18.87 -14.52
N TYR A 67 3.42 18.14 -14.25
CA TYR A 67 4.62 18.21 -15.08
C TYR A 67 4.48 17.29 -16.30
N ASN A 68 4.51 17.86 -17.49
CA ASN A 68 4.50 17.08 -18.73
C ASN A 68 5.94 16.71 -19.12
N ARG A 69 6.36 15.46 -18.86
CA ARG A 69 7.73 14.99 -19.20
C ARG A 69 8.07 15.16 -20.68
N GLY A 70 7.12 14.88 -21.57
CA GLY A 70 7.35 14.96 -23.02
C GLY A 70 7.61 16.38 -23.52
N LYS A 71 6.98 17.37 -22.87
CA LYS A 71 7.17 18.80 -23.19
C LYS A 71 8.11 19.54 -22.23
N GLN A 72 8.60 18.85 -21.20
CA GLN A 72 9.41 19.39 -20.10
C GLN A 72 8.87 20.70 -19.48
N LYS A 73 7.56 20.80 -19.29
CA LYS A 73 6.92 21.99 -18.72
C LYS A 73 5.69 21.66 -17.90
N ASN A 74 5.37 22.56 -16.97
CA ASN A 74 4.11 22.51 -16.24
C ASN A 74 2.96 22.85 -17.18
N GLU A 75 1.95 22.00 -17.23
CA GLU A 75 0.71 22.24 -17.97
C GLU A 75 -0.49 21.90 -17.09
N THR A 76 -1.60 22.60 -17.31
CA THR A 76 -2.88 22.20 -16.73
C THR A 76 -3.36 20.92 -17.40
N GLN A 77 -3.46 19.85 -16.61
CA GLN A 77 -3.97 18.55 -17.05
C GLN A 77 -5.23 18.20 -16.27
N GLU A 78 -6.08 17.39 -16.90
CA GLU A 78 -7.29 16.90 -16.27
C GLU A 78 -6.99 15.59 -15.54
N LEU A 79 -7.38 15.51 -14.27
CA LEU A 79 -7.25 14.36 -13.39
C LEU A 79 -8.64 13.86 -13.00
N SER A 80 -8.66 12.67 -12.42
CA SER A 80 -9.86 12.12 -11.80
C SER A 80 -9.65 11.94 -10.31
N MET A 81 -10.70 12.19 -9.52
CA MET A 81 -10.66 12.04 -8.08
C MET A 81 -11.95 11.46 -7.50
N LEU A 82 -11.82 10.90 -6.30
CA LEU A 82 -12.94 10.66 -5.39
C LEU A 82 -12.95 11.78 -4.34
N LEU A 83 -14.14 12.29 -4.05
CA LEU A 83 -14.31 13.34 -3.05
C LEU A 83 -14.34 12.69 -1.65
N PRO A 84 -13.50 13.15 -0.69
CA PRO A 84 -13.45 12.55 0.64
C PRO A 84 -14.82 12.49 1.33
N HIS A 85 -15.59 13.58 1.29
CA HIS A 85 -16.90 13.64 1.94
C HIS A 85 -17.92 12.70 1.30
N GLU A 86 -17.86 12.46 -0.01
CA GLU A 86 -18.77 11.50 -0.66
C GLU A 86 -18.39 10.05 -0.35
N LEU A 87 -17.11 9.75 -0.15
CA LEU A 87 -16.67 8.43 0.33
C LEU A 87 -17.20 8.17 1.74
N VAL A 88 -17.07 9.15 2.64
CA VAL A 88 -17.65 9.07 3.99
C VAL A 88 -19.17 8.93 3.91
N HIS A 89 -19.84 9.71 3.07
CA HIS A 89 -21.29 9.57 2.87
C HIS A 89 -21.67 8.18 2.34
N SER A 90 -20.87 7.58 1.45
CA SER A 90 -21.08 6.20 0.99
C SER A 90 -20.91 5.18 2.10
N LEU A 91 -19.99 5.37 3.04
CA LEU A 91 -19.87 4.53 4.24
C LEU A 91 -21.10 4.65 5.12
N LEU A 92 -21.57 5.87 5.37
CA LEU A 92 -22.77 6.15 6.17
C LEU A 92 -24.07 5.62 5.55
N LYS A 93 -24.10 5.27 4.26
CA LYS A 93 -25.26 4.58 3.65
C LYS A 93 -25.44 3.14 4.13
N LEU A 94 -24.40 2.56 4.72
CA LEU A 94 -24.36 1.14 5.11
C LEU A 94 -24.01 0.93 6.59
N ASN A 95 -23.64 1.98 7.31
CA ASN A 95 -23.16 1.93 8.68
C ASN A 95 -23.78 3.08 9.47
N GLU A 96 -24.16 2.83 10.71
CA GLU A 96 -24.71 3.86 11.59
C GLU A 96 -23.58 4.77 12.13
N PRO A 97 -23.78 6.10 12.20
CA PRO A 97 -22.77 7.02 12.73
C PRO A 97 -22.25 6.63 14.11
N GLU A 98 -23.13 6.18 15.01
CA GLU A 98 -22.81 5.79 16.38
C GLU A 98 -21.83 4.60 16.42
N GLU A 99 -21.98 3.65 15.48
CA GLU A 99 -21.09 2.50 15.36
C GLU A 99 -19.68 2.90 14.91
N LEU A 100 -19.59 3.84 13.96
CA LEU A 100 -18.30 4.40 13.51
C LEU A 100 -17.58 5.10 14.65
N MET A 101 -18.30 5.93 15.42
CA MET A 101 -17.74 6.69 16.53
C MET A 101 -17.32 5.77 17.68
N SER A 102 -18.13 4.76 18.02
CA SER A 102 -17.78 3.75 19.02
C SER A 102 -16.49 2.99 18.65
N ARG A 103 -16.37 2.55 17.39
CA ARG A 103 -15.14 1.90 16.87
C ARG A 103 -13.93 2.83 16.91
N GLN A 104 -14.10 4.09 16.51
CA GLN A 104 -13.04 5.08 16.59
C GLN A 104 -12.57 5.28 18.03
N GLN A 105 -13.48 5.44 18.98
CA GLN A 105 -13.14 5.61 20.39
C GLN A 105 -12.41 4.37 20.94
N ALA A 106 -12.86 3.16 20.59
CA ALA A 106 -12.18 1.94 20.98
C ALA A 106 -10.74 1.88 20.45
N LEU A 107 -10.51 2.30 19.20
CA LEU A 107 -9.17 2.38 18.62
C LEU A 107 -8.30 3.46 19.29
N LEU A 108 -8.87 4.63 19.58
CA LEU A 108 -8.14 5.73 20.20
C LEU A 108 -7.62 5.39 21.61
N ARG A 109 -8.34 4.53 22.36
CA ARG A 109 -7.88 4.07 23.68
C ARG A 109 -6.53 3.36 23.62
N ASN A 110 -6.22 2.71 22.51
CA ASN A 110 -4.99 1.94 22.31
C ASN A 110 -3.95 2.70 21.47
N ARG A 111 -4.12 4.02 21.26
CA ARG A 111 -3.27 4.84 20.39
C ARG A 111 -2.70 6.03 21.15
N ALA A 112 -1.78 5.72 22.07
CA ALA A 112 -1.05 6.74 22.85
C ALA A 112 -0.30 7.73 21.95
N ASP A 113 0.18 7.27 20.80
CA ASP A 113 0.84 8.08 19.76
C ASP A 113 -0.03 9.23 19.21
N LEU A 114 -1.37 9.14 19.35
CA LEU A 114 -2.31 10.15 18.87
C LEU A 114 -2.69 11.18 19.95
N GLN A 115 -2.29 11.01 21.21
CA GLN A 115 -2.71 11.89 22.32
C GLN A 115 -2.40 13.37 22.05
N LEU A 116 -1.17 13.67 21.63
CA LEU A 116 -0.77 15.04 21.28
C LEU A 116 -1.62 15.63 20.12
N HIS A 117 -2.07 14.79 19.19
CA HIS A 117 -2.96 15.23 18.11
C HIS A 117 -4.36 15.54 18.63
N LEU A 118 -4.89 14.69 19.53
CA LEU A 118 -6.19 14.89 20.17
C LEU A 118 -6.23 16.17 21.02
N GLU A 119 -5.16 16.45 21.77
CA GLU A 119 -5.03 17.71 22.53
C GLU A 119 -5.04 18.94 21.60
N LYS A 120 -4.32 18.87 20.48
CA LYS A 120 -4.34 19.94 19.48
C LYS A 120 -5.74 20.11 18.89
N MET A 121 -6.44 19.02 18.57
CA MET A 121 -7.82 19.09 18.08
C MET A 121 -8.76 19.75 19.10
N HIS A 122 -8.62 19.41 20.38
CA HIS A 122 -9.41 20.04 21.45
C HIS A 122 -9.16 21.55 21.52
N ASN A 123 -7.91 21.99 21.35
CA ASN A 123 -7.56 23.42 21.29
C ASN A 123 -8.19 24.15 20.07
N PHE A 124 -8.58 23.42 19.02
CA PHE A 124 -9.35 23.94 17.90
C PHE A 124 -10.87 23.85 18.10
N GLY A 125 -11.34 23.43 19.28
CA GLY A 125 -12.76 23.25 19.58
C GLY A 125 -13.38 22.01 18.92
N LEU A 126 -12.57 21.03 18.55
CA LEU A 126 -13.03 19.77 17.97
C LEU A 126 -12.95 18.64 19.00
N ASP A 127 -14.05 17.90 19.16
CA ASP A 127 -14.09 16.68 19.95
C ASP A 127 -13.98 15.44 19.05
N ALA A 128 -13.03 14.56 19.36
CA ALA A 128 -12.87 13.27 18.69
C ALA A 128 -14.04 12.30 18.95
N ALA A 129 -14.86 12.56 19.98
CA ALA A 129 -16.11 11.82 20.22
C ALA A 129 -17.24 12.23 19.26
N GLU A 130 -17.16 13.40 18.64
CA GLU A 130 -18.17 13.95 17.71
C GLU A 130 -17.63 14.11 16.28
N THR A 131 -16.31 13.98 16.09
CA THR A 131 -15.63 14.19 14.82
C THR A 131 -15.04 12.90 14.28
N LEU A 132 -15.45 12.49 13.08
CA LEU A 132 -14.84 11.35 12.38
C LEU A 132 -13.39 11.70 11.98
N LEU A 133 -12.43 10.97 12.51
CA LEU A 133 -11.01 11.15 12.23
C LEU A 133 -10.65 10.43 10.93
N THR A 134 -9.98 11.17 10.05
CA THR A 134 -9.44 10.63 8.80
C THR A 134 -7.98 10.99 8.68
N GLY A 135 -7.20 10.09 8.08
CA GLY A 135 -5.80 10.30 7.75
C GLY A 135 -5.61 10.44 6.26
N LEU A 136 -4.71 11.33 5.84
CA LEU A 136 -4.25 11.41 4.46
C LEU A 136 -2.87 10.77 4.36
N TRP A 137 -2.73 9.83 3.42
CA TRP A 137 -1.46 9.25 3.04
C TRP A 137 -1.13 9.65 1.61
N VAL A 138 0.12 10.06 1.40
CA VAL A 138 0.61 10.54 0.11
C VAL A 138 1.93 9.86 -0.18
N ASP A 139 2.00 9.12 -1.29
CA ASP A 139 3.22 8.41 -1.68
C ASP A 139 3.28 8.17 -3.19
N ALA A 140 4.43 7.71 -3.68
CA ALA A 140 4.68 7.38 -5.06
C ALA A 140 5.29 5.98 -5.19
N VAL A 141 4.64 5.10 -5.96
CA VAL A 141 5.14 3.75 -6.22
C VAL A 141 5.67 3.60 -7.64
N PRO A 142 6.67 2.73 -7.89
CA PRO A 142 7.10 2.41 -9.24
C PRO A 142 5.95 1.89 -10.11
N PHE A 143 5.89 2.37 -11.34
CA PHE A 143 4.82 2.11 -12.30
C PHE A 143 5.41 1.65 -13.65
N ASN A 144 4.68 0.79 -14.36
CA ASN A 144 5.11 -0.01 -15.52
C ASN A 144 6.16 -1.10 -15.22
N SER A 145 6.29 -2.07 -16.13
CA SER A 145 7.22 -3.20 -16.01
C SER A 145 8.69 -2.77 -15.98
N ASP A 146 9.02 -1.66 -16.64
CA ASP A 146 10.36 -1.07 -16.71
C ASP A 146 10.64 -0.07 -15.57
N ARG A 147 9.62 0.26 -14.76
CA ARG A 147 9.71 1.17 -13.61
C ARG A 147 10.24 2.57 -13.95
N SER A 148 10.10 2.98 -15.21
CA SER A 148 10.54 4.30 -15.69
C SER A 148 9.67 5.44 -15.16
N GLN A 149 8.53 5.11 -14.56
CA GLN A 149 7.52 6.05 -14.10
C GLN A 149 7.12 5.74 -12.67
N SER A 150 6.56 6.74 -11.99
CA SER A 150 5.97 6.59 -10.66
C SER A 150 4.49 6.86 -10.74
N LEU A 151 3.69 5.99 -10.12
CA LEU A 151 2.30 6.24 -9.82
C LEU A 151 2.25 6.93 -8.46
N GLU A 152 1.95 8.21 -8.51
CA GLU A 152 1.74 9.06 -7.34
C GLU A 152 0.30 8.83 -6.86
N THR A 153 0.10 8.82 -5.54
CA THR A 153 -1.16 8.45 -4.93
C THR A 153 -1.45 9.32 -3.72
N VAL A 154 -2.70 9.76 -3.61
CA VAL A 154 -3.28 10.40 -2.42
C VAL A 154 -4.41 9.50 -1.95
N VAL A 155 -4.36 9.11 -0.69
CA VAL A 155 -5.22 8.08 -0.12
C VAL A 155 -5.80 8.57 1.18
N LEU A 156 -7.09 8.33 1.36
CA LEU A 156 -7.81 8.57 2.59
C LEU A 156 -7.87 7.27 3.40
N ASN A 157 -7.53 7.38 4.68
CA ASN A 157 -7.76 6.37 5.69
C ASN A 157 -8.86 6.89 6.61
N VAL A 158 -9.88 6.07 6.88
CA VAL A 158 -10.89 6.39 7.88
C VAL A 158 -10.53 5.63 9.13
N LEU A 159 -10.37 6.29 10.28
CA LEU A 159 -9.76 5.67 11.46
C LEU A 159 -10.54 4.43 11.92
N CYS A 160 -11.88 4.47 11.89
CA CYS A 160 -12.75 3.36 12.26
C CYS A 160 -12.77 2.19 11.26
N ASP A 161 -12.13 2.33 10.09
CA ASP A 161 -11.98 1.29 9.08
C ASP A 161 -10.51 0.89 8.92
N SER A 162 -10.11 -0.15 9.63
CA SER A 162 -8.77 -0.74 9.50
C SER A 162 -8.62 -1.62 8.26
N THR A 163 -9.72 -1.95 7.55
CA THR A 163 -9.73 -2.95 6.49
C THR A 163 -9.34 -2.39 5.15
N MET A 164 -9.72 -1.14 4.86
CA MET A 164 -9.56 -0.56 3.53
C MET A 164 -8.99 0.84 3.55
N ARG A 165 -8.24 1.16 2.49
CA ARG A 165 -7.76 2.50 2.19
C ARG A 165 -8.39 2.99 0.89
N TYR A 166 -8.75 4.26 0.85
CA TYR A 166 -9.55 4.82 -0.22
C TYR A 166 -8.68 5.70 -1.11
N PRO A 167 -8.33 5.30 -2.34
CA PRO A 167 -7.54 6.15 -3.21
C PRO A 167 -8.39 7.36 -3.60
N LEU A 168 -7.96 8.56 -3.23
CA LEU A 168 -8.60 9.80 -3.65
C LEU A 168 -8.15 10.17 -5.07
N ILE A 169 -6.84 10.11 -5.29
CA ILE A 169 -6.19 10.45 -6.56
C ILE A 169 -5.06 9.45 -6.77
N SER A 170 -4.89 8.93 -7.98
CA SER A 170 -3.74 8.09 -8.32
C SER A 170 -3.37 8.30 -9.77
N SER A 171 -2.23 8.90 -10.05
CA SER A 171 -1.81 9.18 -11.43
C SER A 171 -0.30 9.37 -11.53
N MET A 172 0.19 9.61 -12.74
CA MET A 172 1.61 9.81 -13.00
C MET A 172 1.95 11.30 -12.98
N ASP A 173 3.08 11.66 -12.36
CA ASP A 173 3.71 12.98 -12.44
C ASP A 173 2.79 14.19 -12.16
N PHE A 174 1.87 14.07 -11.20
CA PHE A 174 1.02 15.19 -10.76
C PHE A 174 1.53 15.90 -9.52
N PHE A 175 2.50 15.34 -8.79
CA PHE A 175 3.28 16.08 -7.81
C PHE A 175 4.33 16.92 -8.54
N LEU A 176 4.24 18.24 -8.34
CA LEU A 176 5.28 19.16 -8.78
C LEU A 176 6.49 18.98 -7.86
N ARG A 177 7.54 18.33 -8.35
CA ARG A 177 8.80 18.17 -7.61
C ARG A 177 9.68 19.40 -7.84
N GLN A 178 10.16 20.03 -6.76
CA GLN A 178 11.38 20.83 -6.87
C GLN A 178 12.53 19.86 -7.12
N ARG A 179 13.24 20.01 -8.25
CA ARG A 179 14.45 19.22 -8.51
C ARG A 179 15.50 19.60 -7.46
N GLN A 180 16.00 18.62 -6.70
CA GLN A 180 17.32 18.68 -6.10
C GLN A 180 18.30 18.08 -7.13
N GLU A 181 19.26 18.87 -7.61
CA GLU A 181 20.12 18.55 -8.76
C GLU A 181 21.17 17.45 -8.46
N ASP A 182 21.40 17.08 -7.19
CA ASP A 182 22.62 16.34 -6.80
C ASP A 182 22.42 14.90 -6.29
N LYS A 183 21.29 14.22 -6.54
CA LYS A 183 21.10 12.83 -6.06
C LYS A 183 21.41 11.78 -7.14
N PHE A 184 22.53 11.08 -6.98
CA PHE A 184 22.81 9.84 -7.69
C PHE A 184 21.83 8.73 -7.26
N ILE A 185 21.01 8.24 -8.20
CA ILE A 185 20.10 7.11 -7.97
C ILE A 185 20.78 5.85 -8.52
N SER A 186 21.18 4.94 -7.61
CA SER A 186 21.65 3.60 -7.99
C SER A 186 20.50 2.76 -8.55
N LYS A 187 20.68 2.20 -9.76
CA LYS A 187 19.71 1.30 -10.41
C LYS A 187 19.80 -0.16 -9.94
N LEU A 188 20.86 -0.54 -9.20
CA LEU A 188 21.27 -1.93 -9.05
C LEU A 188 20.49 -2.72 -7.97
N PHE A 189 19.90 -2.05 -6.98
CA PHE A 189 19.08 -2.68 -5.95
C PHE A 189 17.76 -1.95 -5.83
N SER A 190 16.81 -2.34 -6.69
CA SER A 190 15.51 -1.71 -6.76
C SER A 190 14.37 -2.63 -6.34
N ALA A 191 14.61 -3.84 -5.81
CA ALA A 191 13.52 -4.70 -5.35
C ALA A 191 12.60 -3.98 -4.34
N LYS A 192 11.27 -4.17 -4.43
CA LYS A 192 10.34 -3.59 -3.44
C LYS A 192 10.67 -4.16 -2.06
N ALA A 193 10.45 -3.44 -0.96
CA ALA A 193 10.76 -3.98 0.37
C ALA A 193 9.96 -5.27 0.63
N GLY A 194 8.69 -5.30 0.20
CA GLY A 194 7.84 -6.49 0.24
C GLY A 194 8.30 -7.69 -0.62
N GLU A 195 9.12 -7.46 -1.66
CA GLU A 195 9.74 -8.52 -2.47
C GLU A 195 11.11 -8.91 -1.91
N ALA A 196 11.91 -7.94 -1.51
CA ALA A 196 13.24 -8.12 -0.94
C ALA A 196 13.21 -8.95 0.35
N ARG A 197 12.13 -8.87 1.15
CA ARG A 197 11.97 -9.72 2.34
C ARG A 197 11.99 -11.22 2.03
N ALA A 198 11.61 -11.63 0.82
CA ALA A 198 11.65 -13.03 0.40
C ALA A 198 13.09 -13.56 0.27
N LEU A 199 14.09 -12.67 0.24
CA LEU A 199 15.49 -13.05 0.26
C LEU A 199 15.96 -13.44 1.67
N VAL A 200 15.27 -13.01 2.73
CA VAL A 200 15.70 -13.24 4.12
C VAL A 200 15.77 -14.74 4.45
N PRO A 201 14.79 -15.59 4.09
CA PRO A 201 14.93 -17.04 4.25
C PRO A 201 16.09 -17.62 3.43
N CYS A 202 16.26 -17.18 2.18
CA CYS A 202 17.35 -17.65 1.31
C CYS A 202 18.73 -17.32 1.89
N MET A 203 18.88 -16.18 2.57
CA MET A 203 20.13 -15.80 3.22
C MET A 203 20.57 -16.82 4.28
N ILE A 204 19.64 -17.43 5.03
CA ILE A 204 19.99 -18.45 6.02
C ILE A 204 20.43 -19.75 5.35
N GLU A 205 19.80 -20.15 4.25
CA GLU A 205 20.24 -21.33 3.49
C GLU A 205 21.65 -21.13 2.93
N LEU A 206 21.94 -19.94 2.39
CA LEU A 206 23.27 -19.59 1.93
C LEU A 206 24.28 -19.55 3.07
N ALA A 207 23.90 -18.95 4.20
CA ALA A 207 24.74 -18.87 5.38
C ALA A 207 25.09 -20.27 5.91
N ASN A 208 24.12 -21.18 6.01
CA ASN A 208 24.36 -22.58 6.41
C ASN A 208 25.31 -23.32 5.45
N LYS A 209 25.20 -23.03 4.15
CA LYS A 209 25.95 -23.76 3.12
C LYS A 209 27.40 -23.28 3.00
N TYR A 210 27.65 -21.98 3.19
CA TYR A 210 28.92 -21.36 2.82
C TYR A 210 29.70 -20.78 4.00
N LEU A 211 29.08 -20.57 5.16
CA LEU A 211 29.79 -20.06 6.34
C LEU A 211 30.34 -21.21 7.18
N ASP A 212 31.58 -21.06 7.58
CA ASP A 212 32.30 -21.93 8.48
C ASP A 212 32.12 -21.45 9.92
N MET A 213 31.32 -22.20 10.69
CA MET A 213 31.01 -21.88 12.08
C MET A 213 32.21 -21.98 13.02
N SER A 214 33.35 -22.53 12.58
CA SER A 214 34.59 -22.52 13.36
C SER A 214 35.27 -21.14 13.37
N LYS A 215 34.95 -20.28 12.39
CA LYS A 215 35.46 -18.91 12.31
C LYS A 215 34.48 -17.93 12.96
N GLU A 216 34.96 -17.18 13.94
CA GLU A 216 34.10 -16.31 14.77
C GLU A 216 33.32 -15.25 13.97
N HIS A 217 33.94 -14.63 12.96
CA HIS A 217 33.28 -13.62 12.12
C HIS A 217 32.20 -14.24 11.22
N GLU A 218 32.45 -15.41 10.64
CA GLU A 218 31.46 -16.13 9.83
C GLU A 218 30.31 -16.65 10.71
N ALA A 219 30.61 -17.14 11.91
CA ALA A 219 29.60 -17.49 12.91
C ALA A 219 28.74 -16.28 13.32
N THR A 220 29.35 -15.08 13.39
CA THR A 220 28.65 -13.82 13.66
C THR A 220 27.73 -13.42 12.50
N MET A 221 28.18 -13.56 11.25
CA MET A 221 27.33 -13.35 10.07
C MET A 221 26.13 -14.31 10.07
N PHE A 222 26.35 -15.58 10.41
CA PHE A 222 25.28 -16.56 10.52
C PHE A 222 24.23 -16.15 11.57
N ARG A 223 24.67 -15.76 12.77
CA ARG A 223 23.80 -15.28 13.84
C ARG A 223 23.06 -13.99 13.46
N ALA A 224 23.69 -13.09 12.71
CA ALA A 224 23.03 -11.91 12.15
C ALA A 224 21.89 -12.31 11.19
N CYS A 225 22.12 -13.27 10.29
CA CYS A 225 21.06 -13.79 9.42
C CYS A 225 19.90 -14.41 10.21
N GLN A 226 20.19 -15.17 11.27
CA GLN A 226 19.17 -15.75 12.16
C GLN A 226 18.33 -14.68 12.86
N ALA A 227 18.99 -13.66 13.44
CA ALA A 227 18.32 -12.54 14.08
C ALA A 227 17.43 -11.80 13.06
N LEU A 228 17.93 -11.55 11.85
CA LEU A 228 17.15 -10.92 10.78
C LEU A 228 15.92 -11.75 10.41
N GLN A 229 16.05 -13.06 10.23
CA GLN A 229 14.89 -13.90 9.95
C GLN A 229 13.87 -13.87 11.10
N ALA A 230 14.32 -13.90 12.36
CA ALA A 230 13.44 -13.80 13.50
C ALA A 230 12.67 -12.46 13.54
N ILE A 231 13.33 -11.34 13.21
CA ILE A 231 12.69 -10.03 13.04
C ILE A 231 11.56 -10.13 12.00
N TYR A 232 11.84 -10.65 10.80
CA TYR A 232 10.84 -10.74 9.72
C TYR A 232 9.71 -11.74 10.01
N ASN A 233 9.99 -12.86 10.67
CA ASN A 233 8.97 -13.81 11.11
C ASN A 233 8.05 -13.20 12.18
N GLY A 234 8.56 -12.27 12.99
CA GLY A 234 7.78 -11.53 13.97
C GLY A 234 6.84 -10.50 13.36
N LEU A 235 7.04 -10.06 12.10
CA LEU A 235 6.23 -8.99 11.48
C LEU A 235 4.80 -9.41 11.09
N SER A 236 4.42 -10.68 11.20
CA SER A 236 3.03 -11.10 10.97
C SER A 236 2.18 -10.83 12.22
N THR A 237 0.96 -10.32 12.03
CA THR A 237 0.03 -10.07 13.16
C THR A 237 -0.29 -11.31 13.97
N ALA A 238 -0.23 -12.51 13.36
CA ALA A 238 -0.49 -13.77 14.05
C ALA A 238 0.67 -14.22 14.97
N THR A 239 1.86 -13.66 14.78
CA THR A 239 3.10 -14.05 15.49
C THR A 239 3.80 -12.84 16.09
N TRP A 240 3.10 -11.70 16.20
CA TRP A 240 3.66 -10.46 16.72
C TRP A 240 3.93 -10.61 18.21
N ASP A 241 5.17 -10.36 18.58
CA ASP A 241 5.67 -10.35 19.96
C ASP A 241 6.69 -9.21 20.05
N VAL A 242 6.32 -8.16 20.77
CA VAL A 242 7.11 -6.93 20.89
C VAL A 242 8.48 -7.19 21.52
N HIS A 243 8.54 -8.02 22.57
CA HIS A 243 9.78 -8.30 23.28
C HIS A 243 10.72 -9.14 22.42
N ARG A 244 10.18 -10.16 21.74
CA ARG A 244 10.96 -10.98 20.82
C ARG A 244 11.45 -10.14 19.64
N PHE A 245 10.64 -9.23 19.11
CA PHE A 245 11.05 -8.33 18.04
C PHE A 245 12.20 -7.41 18.50
N GLN A 246 12.05 -6.77 19.66
CA GLN A 246 13.07 -5.93 20.29
C GLN A 246 14.39 -6.66 20.49
N GLU A 247 14.35 -7.85 21.10
CA GLU A 247 15.52 -8.66 21.36
C GLU A 247 16.27 -9.00 20.07
N ASN A 248 15.55 -9.41 19.01
CA ASN A 248 16.17 -9.77 17.74
C ASN A 248 16.70 -8.57 16.97
N VAL A 249 16.06 -7.40 17.06
CA VAL A 249 16.60 -6.13 16.53
C VAL A 249 17.92 -5.77 17.21
N GLN A 250 17.97 -5.84 18.54
CA GLN A 250 19.19 -5.55 19.30
C GLN A 250 20.32 -6.53 18.94
N LYS A 251 20.02 -7.83 18.90
CA LYS A 251 20.98 -8.87 18.47
C LYS A 251 21.50 -8.60 17.07
N PHE A 252 20.62 -8.33 16.11
CA PHE A 252 21.01 -8.06 14.73
C PHE A 252 21.96 -6.86 14.64
N LEU A 253 21.61 -5.74 15.26
CA LEU A 253 22.44 -4.54 15.25
C LEU A 253 23.77 -4.74 15.97
N LEU A 254 23.79 -5.50 17.07
CA LEU A 254 25.01 -5.86 17.77
C LEU A 254 25.94 -6.69 16.87
N PHE A 255 25.43 -7.73 16.22
CA PHE A 255 26.24 -8.55 15.31
C PHE A 255 26.77 -7.74 14.11
N MET A 256 25.94 -6.86 13.54
CA MET A 256 26.38 -5.98 12.46
C MET A 256 27.48 -5.00 12.91
N SER A 257 27.37 -4.46 14.13
CA SER A 257 28.41 -3.61 14.72
C SER A 257 29.70 -4.39 15.00
N SER A 258 29.62 -5.64 15.47
CA SER A 258 30.79 -6.49 15.69
C SER A 258 31.50 -6.81 14.37
N LEU A 259 30.75 -7.04 13.29
CA LEU A 259 31.32 -7.26 11.96
C LEU A 259 31.99 -6.00 11.39
N GLU A 260 31.39 -4.82 11.59
CA GLU A 260 32.02 -3.55 11.19
C GLU A 260 33.35 -3.32 11.92
N GLU A 261 33.43 -3.62 13.23
CA GLU A 261 34.70 -3.49 13.96
C GLU A 261 35.72 -4.55 13.53
N TYR A 262 35.30 -5.80 13.29
CA TYR A 262 36.19 -6.86 12.79
C TYR A 262 36.80 -6.51 11.42
N TYR A 263 35.98 -5.97 10.51
CA TYR A 263 36.38 -5.59 9.14
C TYR A 263 36.71 -4.10 8.99
N LYS A 264 37.08 -3.42 10.09
CA LYS A 264 37.34 -1.98 10.10
C LYS A 264 38.47 -1.56 9.16
N ALA A 265 39.49 -2.41 9.02
CA ALA A 265 40.62 -2.17 8.12
C ALA A 265 40.20 -2.32 6.64
N ASP A 266 39.41 -3.35 6.33
CA ASP A 266 39.02 -3.70 4.96
C ASP A 266 37.78 -2.93 4.47
N LEU A 267 37.03 -2.31 5.39
CA LEU A 267 35.78 -1.60 5.14
C LEU A 267 34.71 -2.47 4.45
N LEU A 268 34.77 -3.79 4.65
CA LEU A 268 33.83 -4.74 4.05
C LEU A 268 32.43 -4.67 4.68
N PHE A 269 32.38 -4.39 5.98
CA PHE A 269 31.13 -4.19 6.72
C PHE A 269 31.04 -2.76 7.22
N ARG A 270 29.88 -2.15 6.99
CA ARG A 270 29.56 -0.81 7.49
C ARG A 270 28.09 -0.73 7.85
N VAL A 271 27.79 -0.46 9.11
CA VAL A 271 26.42 -0.22 9.54
C VAL A 271 25.94 1.06 8.86
N LYS A 272 24.84 0.95 8.10
CA LYS A 272 24.28 2.11 7.42
C LYS A 272 23.72 3.09 8.46
N PRO A 273 23.82 4.41 8.23
CA PRO A 273 23.25 5.41 9.14
C PRO A 273 21.80 5.11 9.49
N LYS A 274 20.98 4.59 8.56
CA LYS A 274 19.56 4.22 8.78
C LYS A 274 19.31 3.07 9.75
N ALA A 275 20.33 2.41 10.29
CA ALA A 275 20.16 1.33 11.27
C ALA A 275 19.47 1.82 12.56
N HIS A 276 19.61 3.11 12.92
CA HIS A 276 18.87 3.69 14.06
C HIS A 276 17.36 3.61 13.87
N MET A 277 16.84 3.74 12.64
CA MET A 277 15.41 3.62 12.37
C MET A 277 14.86 2.25 12.78
N LEU A 278 15.66 1.18 12.59
CA LEU A 278 15.28 -0.16 13.05
C LEU A 278 15.22 -0.27 14.57
N LEU A 279 16.17 0.38 15.25
CA LEU A 279 16.18 0.42 16.71
C LEU A 279 15.00 1.25 17.24
N GLU A 280 14.73 2.41 16.67
CA GLU A 280 13.58 3.26 17.00
C GLU A 280 12.26 2.52 16.81
N CYS A 281 12.07 1.84 15.67
CA CYS A 281 10.88 1.02 15.43
C CYS A 281 10.72 -0.13 16.43
N SER A 282 11.82 -0.64 16.99
CA SER A 282 11.72 -1.66 18.04
C SER A 282 11.36 -1.08 19.40
N ARG A 283 11.66 0.20 19.65
CA ARG A 283 11.53 0.85 20.96
C ARG A 283 10.22 1.59 21.19
N ASP A 284 9.21 1.38 20.35
CA ASP A 284 7.89 1.98 20.54
C ASP A 284 7.36 1.62 21.96
N GLU A 285 7.17 2.64 22.80
CA GLU A 285 7.16 2.56 24.28
C GLU A 285 5.85 1.98 24.87
N THR A 286 4.91 1.54 24.04
CA THR A 286 3.66 0.94 24.50
C THR A 286 3.88 -0.52 24.91
N ASP A 287 3.37 -0.95 26.07
CA ASP A 287 3.48 -2.34 26.58
C ASP A 287 2.93 -3.40 25.61
N GLU A 288 2.07 -3.03 24.66
CA GLU A 288 1.56 -3.93 23.61
C GLU A 288 2.36 -3.87 22.29
N GLY A 289 3.15 -2.80 22.08
CA GLY A 289 3.96 -2.53 20.90
C GLY A 289 3.20 -2.52 19.56
N THR A 290 3.20 -1.42 18.81
CA THR A 290 2.58 -1.44 17.48
C THR A 290 3.47 -2.21 16.49
N SER A 291 2.94 -3.27 15.87
CA SER A 291 3.67 -4.02 14.85
C SER A 291 4.10 -3.12 13.69
N PRO A 292 5.41 -3.06 13.34
CA PRO A 292 5.88 -2.24 12.24
C PRO A 292 5.32 -2.64 10.87
N ALA A 293 4.75 -3.84 10.72
CA ALA A 293 4.04 -4.20 9.51
C ALA A 293 2.83 -3.28 9.21
N LEU A 294 2.27 -2.61 10.23
CA LEU A 294 1.10 -1.75 10.11
C LEU A 294 1.41 -0.34 9.60
N TYR A 295 2.65 0.14 9.74
CA TYR A 295 3.04 1.53 9.43
C TYR A 295 4.39 1.67 8.70
N TRP A 296 5.30 0.71 8.82
CA TRP A 296 6.68 0.84 8.34
C TRP A 296 6.83 0.31 6.91
N THR A 297 6.33 1.07 5.94
CA THR A 297 6.43 0.82 4.49
C THR A 297 5.68 -0.39 3.92
N TYR A 298 5.42 -1.47 4.66
CA TYR A 298 4.85 -2.68 4.06
C TYR A 298 3.38 -2.56 3.64
N ARG A 299 2.51 -2.04 4.51
CA ARG A 299 1.09 -1.85 4.18
C ARG A 299 0.91 -0.81 3.07
N ASP A 300 1.73 0.23 3.12
CA ASP A 300 1.78 1.36 2.20
C ASP A 300 2.30 0.95 0.82
N GLU A 301 3.43 0.25 0.75
CA GLU A 301 3.98 -0.32 -0.48
C GLU A 301 3.06 -1.39 -1.07
N SER A 302 2.45 -2.25 -0.23
CA SER A 302 1.53 -3.28 -0.71
C SER A 302 0.29 -2.64 -1.33
N PHE A 303 -0.29 -1.63 -0.68
CA PHE A 303 -1.45 -0.91 -1.21
C PHE A 303 -1.09 -0.13 -2.48
N GLY A 304 0.03 0.59 -2.46
CA GLY A 304 0.54 1.27 -3.65
C GLY A 304 0.81 0.28 -4.79
N HIS A 305 1.34 -0.90 -4.51
CA HIS A 305 1.51 -1.96 -5.51
C HIS A 305 0.18 -2.42 -6.10
N THR A 306 -0.85 -2.62 -5.27
CA THR A 306 -2.22 -2.89 -5.76
C THR A 306 -2.68 -1.78 -6.70
N LEU A 307 -2.50 -0.51 -6.34
CA LEU A 307 -2.86 0.61 -7.22
C LEU A 307 -2.04 0.63 -8.51
N ALA A 308 -0.76 0.27 -8.47
CA ALA A 308 0.08 0.14 -9.65
C ALA A 308 -0.41 -0.97 -10.61
N ILE A 309 -0.88 -2.10 -10.09
CA ILE A 309 -1.52 -3.16 -10.89
C ILE A 309 -2.82 -2.63 -11.51
N LEU A 310 -3.66 -1.94 -10.74
CA LEU A 310 -4.90 -1.35 -11.25
C LEU A 310 -4.64 -0.24 -12.27
N ALA A 311 -3.50 0.44 -12.18
CA ALA A 311 -3.07 1.44 -13.14
C ALA A 311 -2.52 0.82 -14.44
N ALA A 312 -2.09 -0.45 -14.43
CA ALA A 312 -1.49 -1.10 -15.58
C ALA A 312 -2.46 -1.18 -16.77
N ARG A 313 -1.96 -0.86 -17.98
CA ARG A 313 -2.78 -0.80 -19.20
C ARG A 313 -2.21 -1.70 -20.28
N ARG A 314 -3.10 -2.39 -20.99
CA ARG A 314 -2.76 -3.18 -22.19
C ARG A 314 -2.84 -2.37 -23.49
N GLY A 315 -3.36 -1.14 -23.45
CA GLY A 315 -3.50 -0.25 -24.60
C GLY A 315 -4.31 1.04 -24.35
N GLY A 316 -4.52 1.81 -25.42
CA GLY A 316 -5.23 3.11 -25.43
C GLY A 316 -4.35 4.31 -25.07
N LYS A 317 -4.93 5.52 -25.12
CA LYS A 317 -4.19 6.77 -24.83
C LYS A 317 -3.61 6.74 -23.42
N PHE A 318 -2.29 6.84 -23.34
CA PHE A 318 -1.54 6.90 -22.10
C PHE A 318 -1.45 8.35 -21.62
N SER A 319 -2.49 8.79 -20.90
CA SER A 319 -2.57 10.15 -20.34
C SER A 319 -2.89 10.10 -18.85
N ILE A 320 -2.52 11.17 -18.14
CA ILE A 320 -2.80 11.36 -16.71
C ILE A 320 -4.28 11.11 -16.39
N LYS A 321 -5.21 11.75 -17.13
CA LYS A 321 -6.66 11.53 -16.99
C LYS A 321 -7.05 10.06 -17.11
N ALA A 322 -6.49 9.38 -18.11
CA ALA A 322 -6.89 8.03 -18.46
C ALA A 322 -6.39 7.03 -17.41
N VAL A 323 -5.20 7.25 -16.84
CA VAL A 323 -4.66 6.46 -15.74
C VAL A 323 -5.43 6.72 -14.45
N SER A 324 -5.63 8.00 -14.08
CA SER A 324 -6.36 8.35 -12.86
C SER A 324 -7.78 7.80 -12.83
N LYS A 325 -8.49 7.91 -13.96
CA LYS A 325 -9.83 7.35 -14.06
C LYS A 325 -9.85 5.83 -13.98
N ALA A 326 -8.88 5.16 -14.60
CA ALA A 326 -8.83 3.70 -14.64
C ALA A 326 -8.56 3.10 -13.24
N VAL A 327 -7.62 3.67 -12.49
CA VAL A 327 -7.30 3.21 -11.13
C VAL A 327 -8.53 3.28 -10.24
N LEU A 328 -9.17 4.45 -10.17
CA LEU A 328 -10.33 4.67 -9.30
C LEU A 328 -11.51 3.76 -9.71
N LEU A 329 -11.82 3.66 -11.01
CA LEU A 329 -12.93 2.82 -11.45
C LEU A 329 -12.68 1.33 -11.19
N ARG A 330 -11.45 0.85 -11.37
CA ARG A 330 -11.12 -0.55 -11.10
C ARG A 330 -11.08 -0.85 -9.61
N PHE A 331 -10.57 0.07 -8.79
CA PHE A 331 -10.61 -0.05 -7.34
C PHE A 331 -12.05 -0.18 -6.82
N LEU A 332 -12.94 0.73 -7.23
CA LEU A 332 -14.36 0.69 -6.82
C LEU A 332 -15.11 -0.53 -7.38
N SER A 333 -14.67 -1.07 -8.53
CA SER A 333 -15.25 -2.30 -9.09
C SER A 333 -14.80 -3.56 -8.37
N ALA A 334 -13.58 -3.57 -7.83
CA ALA A 334 -13.00 -4.71 -7.12
C ALA A 334 -13.49 -4.80 -5.67
N ASN A 335 -13.89 -3.67 -5.08
CA ASN A 335 -14.23 -3.58 -3.67
C ASN A 335 -15.71 -3.24 -3.48
N LYS A 336 -16.32 -3.76 -2.41
CA LYS A 336 -17.62 -3.30 -1.93
C LYS A 336 -17.41 -2.19 -0.90
N VAL A 337 -18.39 -1.31 -0.74
CA VAL A 337 -18.40 -0.39 0.41
C VAL A 337 -18.44 -1.25 1.69
N PRO A 338 -17.50 -1.07 2.63
CA PRO A 338 -17.44 -1.87 3.84
C PRO A 338 -18.70 -1.72 4.69
N ARG A 339 -19.10 -2.84 5.29
CA ARG A 339 -20.00 -2.88 6.44
C ARG A 339 -19.14 -3.21 7.65
N LEU A 340 -19.08 -2.27 8.58
CA LEU A 340 -18.23 -2.32 9.75
C LEU A 340 -19.03 -2.93 10.91
N GLU A 341 -19.53 -4.16 10.72
CA GLU A 341 -20.33 -4.86 11.73
C GLU A 341 -19.58 -4.95 13.07
N ALA A 342 -20.22 -4.60 14.18
CA ALA A 342 -19.69 -4.83 15.52
C ALA A 342 -19.15 -6.27 15.64
N SER A 343 -17.89 -6.43 16.06
CA SER A 343 -17.40 -7.76 16.42
C SER A 343 -18.31 -8.27 17.55
N LYS A 344 -19.03 -9.35 17.30
CA LYS A 344 -19.81 -10.03 18.32
C LYS A 344 -18.94 -10.48 19.48
#